data_AF-A0A9D9NBF2-F1
#
_entry.id   AF-A0A9D9NBF2-F1
#
_cell.length_a   1.000
_cell.length_b   1.000
_cell.length_c   1.000
_cell.angle_alpha   90.00
_cell.angle_beta   90.00
_cell.angle_gamma   90.00
#
_symmetry.space_group_name_H-M   'P 1'
#
loop_
_entity.id
_entity.type
_entity.pdbx_description
1 polymer ?
#
loop_
_entity_poly.entity_id
_entity_poly.type
_entity_poly.pdbx_seq_one_letter_code
_entity_poly.pdbx_strand_id
1 'polypeptide(L)'
;MFYLILTMLAGVVVGLMLRKVKALAHIGKAISVTIYVMLFFLGVKIGSDKNILANLSTLGLQAFLLAFAGAMGSVLFSTILYRLMFRKEEKNESRTEEMP
;
A
#
# COMPACT_ATOMS: atom_id res chain seq x y z
N MET A 1 -17.58 -8.64 -10.34
CA MET A 1 -17.24 -7.78 -9.17
C MET A 1 -17.65 -8.42 -7.86
N PHE A 2 -18.91 -8.84 -7.69
CA PHE A 2 -19.37 -9.51 -6.48
C PHE A 2 -18.54 -10.75 -6.09
N TYR A 3 -18.11 -11.54 -7.09
CA TYR A 3 -17.21 -12.68 -6.87
C TYR A 3 -15.87 -12.32 -6.23
N LEU A 4 -15.27 -11.17 -6.57
CA LEU A 4 -14.00 -10.73 -5.95
C LEU A 4 -14.20 -10.32 -4.48
N ILE A 5 -15.34 -9.70 -4.18
CA ILE A 5 -15.71 -9.31 -2.83
C ILE A 5 -15.94 -10.58 -1.98
N LEU A 6 -16.65 -11.56 -2.54
CA LEU A 6 -16.94 -12.81 -1.85
C LEU A 6 -15.68 -13.62 -1.58
N THR A 7 -14.74 -13.69 -2.52
CA THR A 7 -13.46 -14.39 -2.32
C THR A 7 -12.56 -13.68 -1.30
N MET A 8 -12.55 -12.35 -1.26
CA MET A 8 -11.89 -11.57 -0.20
C MET A 8 -12.48 -11.88 1.19
N LEU A 9 -13.81 -11.86 1.31
CA LEU A 9 -14.51 -12.19 2.56
C LEU A 9 -14.23 -13.62 3.01
N ALA A 10 -14.32 -14.58 2.09
CA ALA A 10 -13.99 -15.98 2.35
C ALA A 10 -12.52 -16.12 2.80
N GLY A 11 -11.59 -15.42 2.14
CA GLY A 11 -10.17 -15.41 2.49
C GLY A 11 -9.90 -14.91 3.92
N VAL A 12 -10.62 -13.89 4.38
CA VAL A 12 -10.53 -13.39 5.76
C VAL A 12 -11.04 -14.44 6.76
N VAL A 13 -12.21 -15.05 6.51
CA VAL A 13 -12.77 -16.09 7.39
C VAL A 13 -11.84 -17.29 7.49
N VAL A 14 -11.33 -17.77 6.36
CA VAL A 14 -10.37 -18.87 6.27
C VAL A 14 -9.06 -18.49 6.98
N GLY A 15 -8.53 -17.30 6.74
CA GLY A 15 -7.31 -16.81 7.40
C GLY A 15 -7.42 -16.71 8.93
N LEU A 16 -8.60 -16.31 9.43
CA LEU A 16 -8.87 -16.29 10.88
C LEU A 16 -8.95 -17.73 11.45
N MET A 17 -9.56 -18.67 10.72
CA MET A 17 -9.69 -20.06 11.16
C MET A 17 -8.33 -20.80 11.16
N LEU A 18 -7.45 -20.50 10.20
CA LEU A 18 -6.10 -21.07 10.08
C LEU A 18 -5.01 -20.36 10.90
N ARG A 19 -5.36 -19.32 11.68
CA ARG A 19 -4.39 -18.55 12.49
C ARG A 19 -3.61 -19.39 13.50
N LYS A 20 -4.12 -20.56 13.92
CA LYS A 20 -3.47 -21.46 14.89
C LYS A 20 -2.46 -22.44 14.29
N VAL A 21 -2.34 -22.51 12.95
CA VAL A 21 -1.50 -23.52 12.30
C VAL A 21 -0.07 -22.99 12.12
N LYS A 22 0.91 -23.62 12.80
CA LYS A 22 2.35 -23.24 12.69
C LYS A 22 2.91 -23.32 11.26
N ALA A 23 2.25 -24.07 10.36
CA ALA A 23 2.58 -24.13 8.94
C ALA A 23 2.44 -22.77 8.23
N LEU A 24 1.59 -21.88 8.74
CA LEU A 24 1.39 -20.54 8.17
C LEU A 24 2.65 -19.66 8.29
N ALA A 25 3.52 -19.93 9.25
CA ALA A 25 4.82 -19.26 9.37
C ALA A 25 5.78 -19.61 8.22
N HIS A 26 5.65 -20.80 7.62
CA HIS A 26 6.47 -21.20 6.47
C HIS A 26 5.99 -20.56 5.17
N ILE A 27 4.70 -20.21 5.09
CA ILE A 27 4.14 -19.50 3.94
C ILE A 27 4.78 -18.13 3.77
N GLY A 28 5.10 -17.42 4.86
CA GLY A 28 5.85 -16.15 4.79
C GLY A 28 7.20 -16.33 4.08
N LYS A 29 7.95 -17.38 4.42
CA LYS A 29 9.23 -17.70 3.74
C LYS A 29 9.01 -18.06 2.27
N ALA A 30 7.99 -18.85 1.97
CA ALA A 30 7.65 -19.24 0.58
C ALA A 30 7.28 -18.02 -0.28
N ILE A 31 6.51 -17.08 0.28
CA ILE A 31 6.17 -15.81 -0.39
C ILE A 31 7.44 -15.01 -0.68
N SER A 32 8.31 -14.82 0.31
CA SER A 32 9.57 -14.10 0.12
C SER A 32 10.43 -14.75 -0.98
N VAL A 33 10.60 -16.07 -0.96
CA VAL A 33 11.34 -16.81 -2.00
C VAL A 33 10.70 -16.57 -3.37
N THR A 34 9.38 -16.63 -3.46
CA THR A 34 8.66 -16.37 -4.72
C THR A 34 8.87 -14.95 -5.21
N ILE A 35 8.82 -13.95 -4.32
CA ILE A 35 9.10 -12.55 -4.66
C ILE A 35 10.53 -12.42 -5.21
N TYR A 36 11.53 -13.05 -4.58
CA TYR A 36 12.90 -13.02 -5.08
C TYR A 36 13.04 -13.65 -6.47
N VAL A 37 12.43 -14.81 -6.69
CA VAL A 37 12.42 -15.48 -8.01
C VAL A 37 11.77 -14.60 -9.06
N MET A 38 10.65 -13.97 -8.71
CA MET A 38 9.89 -13.10 -9.61
C MET A 38 10.64 -11.80 -9.94
N LEU A 39 11.33 -11.21 -8.96
CA LEU A 39 12.22 -10.06 -9.17
C LEU A 39 13.42 -10.43 -10.03
N PHE A 40 13.98 -11.63 -9.87
CA PHE A 40 15.06 -12.12 -10.72
C PHE A 40 14.60 -12.26 -12.18
N PHE A 41 13.45 -12.90 -12.41
CA PHE A 41 12.88 -13.02 -13.75
C PHE A 41 12.55 -11.66 -14.35
N LEU A 42 12.02 -10.72 -13.55
CA LEU A 42 11.79 -9.35 -14.00
C LEU A 42 13.09 -8.69 -14.47
N GLY A 43 14.17 -8.81 -13.69
CA GLY A 43 15.49 -8.29 -14.04
C GLY A 43 16.04 -8.89 -15.33
N VAL A 44 15.96 -10.21 -15.49
CA VAL A 44 16.40 -10.91 -16.72
C VAL A 44 15.58 -10.45 -17.92
N LYS A 45 14.26 -10.34 -17.80
CA LYS A 45 13.39 -9.89 -18.89
C LYS A 45 13.70 -8.47 -19.33
N ILE A 46 13.94 -7.57 -18.37
CA ILE A 46 14.29 -6.17 -18.66
C ILE A 46 15.70 -6.07 -19.25
N GLY A 47 16.68 -6.82 -18.73
CA GLY A 47 18.07 -6.76 -19.18
C GLY A 47 18.31 -7.41 -20.55
N SER A 48 17.49 -8.41 -20.92
CA SER A 48 17.57 -9.07 -22.23
C SER A 48 16.92 -8.26 -23.35
N ASP A 49 16.09 -7.27 -23.03
CA ASP A 49 15.42 -6.41 -24.01
C ASP A 49 16.12 -5.05 -24.10
N LYS A 50 16.88 -4.85 -25.19
CA LYS A 50 17.62 -3.60 -25.44
C LYS A 50 16.71 -2.38 -25.55
N ASN A 51 15.46 -2.53 -25.98
CA ASN A 51 14.51 -1.43 -26.11
C ASN A 51 14.06 -0.95 -24.73
N ILE A 52 13.69 -1.88 -23.85
CA ILE A 52 13.34 -1.55 -22.46
C ILE A 52 14.55 -0.98 -21.73
N LEU A 53 15.73 -1.60 -21.89
CA LEU A 53 16.96 -1.16 -21.23
C LEU A 53 17.37 0.27 -21.65
N ALA A 54 17.22 0.62 -22.93
CA ALA A 54 17.49 1.98 -23.41
C ALA A 54 16.49 3.01 -22.87
N ASN A 55 15.23 2.62 -22.69
CA ASN A 55 14.17 3.48 -22.15
C ASN A 55 14.05 3.44 -20.62
N LEU A 56 14.89 2.65 -19.92
CA LEU A 56 14.85 2.55 -18.45
C LEU A 56 15.05 3.89 -17.77
N SER A 57 15.87 4.77 -18.32
CA SER A 57 16.07 6.12 -17.76
C SER A 57 14.74 6.90 -17.75
N THR A 58 14.03 6.92 -18.88
CA THR A 58 12.74 7.62 -19.01
C THR A 58 11.64 6.93 -18.18
N LEU A 59 11.54 5.60 -18.24
CA LEU A 59 10.58 4.82 -17.45
C LEU A 59 10.83 4.98 -15.95
N GLY A 60 12.11 4.97 -15.54
CA GLY A 60 12.54 5.15 -14.17
C GLY A 60 12.22 6.55 -13.65
N LEU A 61 12.45 7.59 -14.46
CA LEU A 61 12.11 8.96 -14.10
C LEU A 61 10.58 9.14 -13.97
N GLN A 62 9.81 8.57 -14.91
CA GLN A 62 8.35 8.58 -14.83
C GLN A 62 7.84 7.85 -13.57
N ALA A 63 8.39 6.67 -13.27
CA ALA A 63 8.04 5.92 -12.06
C ALA A 63 8.44 6.68 -10.78
N PHE A 64 9.59 7.34 -10.78
CA PHE A 64 10.06 8.16 -9.67
C PHE A 64 9.13 9.36 -9.43
N LEU A 65 8.78 10.11 -10.48
CA LEU A 65 7.81 11.21 -10.40
C LEU A 65 6.48 10.74 -9.85
N LEU A 66 5.97 9.59 -10.32
CA LEU A 66 4.70 9.04 -9.86
C LEU A 66 4.77 8.63 -8.38
N ALA A 67 5.84 7.95 -7.96
CA ALA A 67 6.05 7.56 -6.58
C ALA A 67 6.18 8.78 -5.65
N PHE A 68 6.95 9.78 -6.08
CA PHE A 68 7.16 11.01 -5.32
C PHE A 68 5.88 11.83 -5.20
N ALA A 69 5.14 12.04 -6.30
CA ALA A 69 3.87 12.73 -6.31
C ALA A 69 2.82 12.00 -5.44
N GLY A 70 2.77 10.67 -5.52
CA GLY A 70 1.89 9.85 -4.68
C GLY A 70 2.23 9.96 -3.19
N ALA A 71 3.51 9.88 -2.83
CA ALA A 71 3.97 10.04 -1.45
C ALA A 71 3.68 11.44 -0.91
N MET A 72 4.06 12.49 -1.66
CA MET A 72 3.77 13.88 -1.30
C MET A 72 2.27 14.11 -1.17
N GLY A 73 1.46 13.64 -2.12
CA GLY A 73 0.01 13.78 -2.09
C GLY A 73 -0.60 13.11 -0.86
N SER A 74 -0.14 11.90 -0.51
CA SER A 74 -0.63 11.18 0.66
C SER A 74 -0.28 11.91 1.98
N VAL A 75 0.94 12.45 2.10
CA VAL A 75 1.37 13.22 3.28
C VAL A 75 0.62 14.54 3.40
N LEU A 76 0.47 15.27 2.28
CA LEU A 76 -0.29 16.51 2.23
C LEU A 76 -1.75 16.29 2.61
N PHE A 77 -2.38 15.25 2.05
CA PHE A 77 -3.77 14.91 2.35
C PHE A 77 -3.96 14.54 3.82
N SER A 78 -3.08 13.68 4.36
CA SER A 78 -3.09 13.33 5.79
C SER A 78 -2.94 14.56 6.69
N THR A 79 -2.08 15.50 6.30
CA THR A 79 -1.84 16.74 7.07
C THR A 79 -3.05 17.68 7.02
N ILE A 80 -3.66 17.83 5.85
CA ILE A 80 -4.89 18.64 5.68
C ILE A 80 -6.03 18.03 6.48
N LEU A 81 -6.24 16.71 6.38
CA LEU A 81 -7.28 16.00 7.11
C LEU A 81 -7.07 16.11 8.63
N TYR A 82 -5.83 15.94 9.11
CA TYR A 82 -5.47 16.15 10.51
C TYR A 82 -5.81 17.58 10.96
N ARG A 83 -5.40 18.61 10.20
CA ARG A 83 -5.69 20.00 10.55
C ARG A 83 -7.19 20.34 10.50
N LEU A 84 -7.97 19.73 9.60
CA LEU A 84 -9.42 19.97 9.52
C LEU A 84 -10.19 19.28 10.63
N MET A 85 -9.78 18.07 11.01
CA MET A 85 -10.39 17.31 12.10
C MET A 85 -10.05 17.92 13.46
N PHE A 86 -8.78 18.20 13.74
CA PHE A 86 -8.35 18.77 15.02
C PHE A 86 -8.74 20.24 15.21
N ARG A 87 -8.84 21.04 14.14
CA ARG A 87 -9.40 22.41 14.24
C ARG A 87 -10.91 22.41 14.53
N LYS A 88 -11.57 21.27 14.41
CA LYS A 88 -12.96 21.07 14.84
C LYS A 88 -13.07 20.77 16.33
N GLU A 89 -12.01 20.28 16.97
CA GLU A 89 -12.00 20.00 18.41
C GLU A 89 -11.75 21.28 19.23
N GLU A 90 -10.80 22.13 18.85
CA GLU A 90 -10.57 23.43 19.55
C GLU A 90 -11.77 24.39 19.50
N LYS A 91 -12.61 24.32 18.46
CA LYS A 91 -13.81 25.16 18.32
C LYS A 91 -15.03 24.63 19.08
N ASN A 92 -15.00 23.37 19.51
CA ASN A 92 -16.10 22.78 20.30
C ASN A 92 -15.85 22.90 21.81
N GLU A 93 -14.60 23.01 22.25
CA GLU A 93 -14.28 23.20 23.67
C GLU A 93 -14.58 24.63 24.14
N SER A 94 -14.33 25.62 23.29
CA SER A 94 -14.63 27.05 23.54
C SER A 94 -16.13 27.42 23.50
N ARG A 95 -17.03 26.50 23.12
CA ARG A 95 -18.50 26.73 23.17
C ARG A 95 -19.19 26.05 24.34
N THR A 96 -18.47 25.28 25.15
CA THR A 96 -19.05 24.56 26.31
C THR A 96 -18.75 25.26 27.64
N GLU A 97 -17.82 26.22 27.68
CA GLU A 97 -17.54 27.07 28.86
C GLU A 97 -18.41 28.34 28.95
N GLU A 98 -19.19 28.68 27.91
CA GLU A 98 -20.08 29.86 27.88
C GLU A 98 -21.58 29.52 28.04
N MET A 99 -21.94 28.52 28.86
CA MET A 99 -23.33 28.34 29.27
C MET A 99 -23.45 28.36 30.80
N PRO A 100 -24.26 29.29 31.37
CA PRO A 100 -24.28 29.65 32.79
C PRO A 100 -24.81 28.58 33.73
#